data_AF-A0A5N9CBC1-F1
#
_entry.id   AF-A0A5N9CBC1-F1
#
_cell.length_a   1.000
_cell.length_b   1.000
_cell.length_c   1.000
_cell.angle_alpha   90.00
_cell.angle_beta   90.00
_cell.angle_gamma   90.00
#
_symmetry.space_group_name_H-M   'P 1'
#
loop_
_entity.id
_entity.type
_entity.pdbx_description
1 polymer ?
#
loop_
_entity_poly.entity_id
_entity_poly.type
_entity_poly.pdbx_seq_one_letter_code
_entity_poly.pdbx_strand_id
1 'polypeptide(L)' 'MATYLVHPPDPSIRMAFMDAVQNAGIYIDRTPEGFEITTKDSQEETWSRIKEQFDLNVGRDEPPIMII' A
#
# COMPACT_ATOMS: atom_id res chain seq x y z
N MET A 1 -7.90 -6.07 -8.73
CA MET A 1 -7.36 -6.22 -7.35
C MET A 1 -5.84 -6.31 -7.39
N ALA A 2 -5.16 -5.37 -6.74
CA ALA A 2 -3.70 -5.32 -6.67
C ALA A 2 -3.23 -5.22 -5.21
N THR A 3 -2.22 -6.00 -4.85
CA THR A 3 -1.56 -5.97 -3.55
C THR A 3 -0.19 -5.33 -3.70
N TYR A 4 0.17 -4.47 -2.75
CA TYR A 4 1.42 -3.74 -2.75
C TYR A 4 2.13 -3.92 -1.42
N LEU A 5 3.42 -4.24 -1.45
CA LEU A 5 4.26 -4.25 -0.25
C LEU A 5 4.91 -2.88 -0.09
N VAL A 6 4.45 -2.13 0.89
CA VAL A 6 4.98 -0.82 1.22
C VAL A 6 6.00 -0.99 2.34
N HIS A 7 7.24 -0.62 2.06
CA HIS A 7 8.24 -0.60 3.12
C HIS A 7 7.85 0.42 4.18
N PRO A 8 8.13 0.14 5.46
CA PRO A 8 7.67 0.98 6.54
C PRO A 8 8.17 2.42 6.35
N PRO A 9 7.27 3.40 6.15
CA PRO A 9 7.70 4.77 6.00
C PRO A 9 8.22 5.32 7.32
N ASP A 10 8.90 6.47 7.25
CA ASP A 10 9.46 7.14 8.42
C ASP A 10 8.43 7.22 9.57
N PRO A 11 8.85 6.99 10.83
CA PRO A 11 7.94 6.99 11.97
C PRO A 11 7.09 8.28 12.06
N SER A 12 7.65 9.41 11.64
CA SER A 12 7.00 10.72 11.64
C SER A 12 5.82 10.82 10.67
N ILE A 13 5.84 10.10 9.54
CA ILE A 13 4.77 10.11 8.54
C ILE A 13 3.89 8.85 8.57
N ARG A 14 4.36 7.78 9.22
CA ARG A 14 3.66 6.50 9.33
C ARG A 14 2.23 6.65 9.83
N MET A 15 2.02 7.46 10.85
CA MET A 15 0.69 7.65 11.44
C MET A 15 -0.27 8.34 10.47
N ALA A 16 0.21 9.37 9.74
CA ALA A 16 -0.56 10.07 8.72
C ALA A 16 -0.85 9.18 7.49
N PHE A 17 0.11 8.35 7.09
CA PHE A 17 -0.06 7.36 6.03
C PHE A 17 -1.17 6.35 6.39
N MET A 18 -1.10 5.76 7.59
CA MET A 18 -2.11 4.79 8.03
C MET A 18 -3.52 5.40 8.10
N ASP A 19 -3.62 6.65 8.55
CA ASP A 19 -4.88 7.39 8.60
C ASP A 19 -5.45 7.64 7.18
N ALA A 20 -4.61 8.06 6.23
CA ALA A 20 -5.00 8.27 4.84
C ALA A 20 -5.51 6.98 4.17
N VAL A 21 -4.84 5.85 4.41
CA VAL A 21 -5.22 4.54 3.87
C VAL A 21 -6.55 4.05 4.46
N GLN A 22 -6.73 4.20 5.78
CA GLN A 22 -7.99 3.85 6.44
C GLN A 22 -9.16 4.74 6.00
N ASN A 23 -8.95 6.06 5.88
CA ASN A 23 -9.96 6.99 5.38
C ASN A 23 -10.36 6.71 3.93
N ALA A 24 -9.43 6.21 3.11
CA ALA A 24 -9.71 5.76 1.75
C ALA A 24 -10.45 4.40 1.70
N GLY A 25 -10.67 3.74 2.85
CA GLY A 25 -11.25 2.41 2.94
C GLY A 25 -10.39 1.33 2.27
N ILE A 26 -9.09 1.59 2.12
CA ILE A 26 -8.14 0.65 1.52
C ILE A 26 -7.69 -0.32 2.62
N TYR A 27 -7.62 -1.60 2.26
CA TYR A 27 -7.18 -2.62 3.22
C TYR A 27 -5.66 -2.54 3.41
N ILE A 28 -5.24 -2.53 4.67
CA ILE A 28 -3.84 -2.52 5.07
C ILE A 28 -3.59 -3.61 6.11
N ASP A 29 -2.58 -4.44 5.87
CA ASP A 29 -2.09 -5.40 6.84
C ASP A 29 -0.63 -5.12 7.21
N ARG A 30 -0.25 -5.49 8.44
CA ARG A 30 1.11 -5.26 8.96
C ARG A 30 1.89 -6.56 8.95
N THR A 31 2.94 -6.62 8.15
CA THR A 31 3.83 -7.78 8.06
C THR A 31 5.20 -7.46 8.66
N PRO A 32 6.05 -8.49 8.92
CA PRO A 32 7.44 -8.27 9.32
C PRO A 32 8.27 -7.50 8.27
N GLU A 33 7.87 -7.58 6.99
CA GLU A 33 8.56 -6.95 5.86
C GLU A 33 8.08 -5.51 5.61
N GLY A 34 6.88 -5.15 6.07
CA GLY A 34 6.33 -3.82 5.94
C GLY A 34 4.80 -3.76 6.10
N PHE A 35 4.16 -3.05 5.18
CA PHE A 35 2.71 -2.92 5.12
C PHE A 35 2.19 -3.47 3.80
N GLU A 36 1.32 -4.47 3.85
CA GLU A 36 0.63 -4.97 2.68
C GLU A 36 -0.63 -4.14 2.43
N ILE A 37 -0.73 -3.56 1.24
CA ILE A 37 -1.86 -2.71 0.84
C ILE A 37 -2.63 -3.41 -0.26
N THR A 38 -3.87 -3.77 0.02
CA THR A 38 -4.75 -4.43 -0.94
C THR A 38 -5.80 -3.45 -1.44
N THR A 39 -5.75 -3.18 -2.74
CA THR A 39 -6.62 -2.22 -3.41
C THR A 39 -7.62 -2.91 -4.35
N LYS A 40 -8.82 -2.35 -4.42
CA LYS A 40 -9.81 -2.67 -5.46
C LYS A 40 -9.61 -1.74 -6.66
N ASP A 41 -10.14 -2.12 -7.82
CA ASP A 41 -10.06 -1.33 -9.05
C ASP A 41 -10.62 0.10 -8.89
N SER A 42 -11.66 0.28 -8.07
CA SER A 42 -12.21 1.61 -7.74
C SER A 42 -11.33 2.47 -6.83
N GLN A 43 -10.26 1.91 -6.26
CA GLN A 43 -9.36 2.55 -5.29
C GLN A 43 -7.96 2.81 -5.86
N GLU A 44 -7.67 2.37 -7.09
CA GLU A 44 -6.34 2.54 -7.69
C GLU A 44 -5.95 4.01 -7.84
N GLU A 45 -6.89 4.88 -8.23
CA GLU A 45 -6.63 6.32 -8.34
C GLU A 45 -6.31 6.95 -6.97
N THR A 46 -7.11 6.61 -5.95
CA THR A 46 -6.88 7.07 -4.57
C THR A 46 -5.55 6.56 -4.04
N TRP A 47 -5.22 5.30 -4.30
CA TRP A 47 -3.94 4.71 -3.93
C TRP A 47 -2.76 5.40 -4.61
N SER A 48 -2.87 5.72 -5.90
CA SER A 48 -1.84 6.47 -6.63
C SER A 48 -1.55 7.81 -5.96
N ARG A 49 -2.59 8.56 -5.60
CA ARG A 49 -2.44 9.84 -4.89
C ARG A 49 -1.77 9.69 -3.53
N ILE A 50 -2.13 8.66 -2.76
CA ILE A 50 -1.51 8.40 -1.45
C ILE A 50 -0.03 8.06 -1.63
N LYS A 51 0.33 7.22 -2.61
CA LYS A 51 1.74 6.92 -2.88
C LYS A 51 2.56 8.16 -3.20
N GLU A 52 2.04 9.04 -4.06
CA GLU A 52 2.72 10.30 -4.43
C GLU A 52 2.79 11.27 -3.24
N GLN A 53 1.73 11.37 -2.44
CA GLN A 53 1.69 12.28 -1.28
C GLN A 53 2.72 11.92 -0.20
N PHE A 54 2.96 10.62 0.01
CA PHE A 54 3.85 10.13 1.07
C PHE A 54 5.22 9.65 0.55
N ASP A 55 5.50 9.84 -0.75
CA ASP A 55 6.73 9.39 -1.44
C ASP A 55 7.09 7.94 -1.09
N LEU A 56 6.09 7.05 -1.13
CA LEU A 56 6.23 5.69 -0.62
C LEU A 56 7.13 4.85 -1.51
N ASN A 57 8.10 4.16 -0.92
CA ASN A 57 8.82 3.10 -1.59
C ASN A 57 7.97 1.82 -1.58
N VAL A 58 7.36 1.52 -2.72
CA VAL A 58 6.44 0.40 -2.90
C VAL A 58 7.10 -0.70 -3.72
N GLY A 59 7.38 -1.83 -3.08
CA GLY A 59 7.65 -3.09 -3.76
C GLY A 59 6.33 -3.62 -4.32
N ARG A 60 6.24 -3.73 -5.66
CA ARG A 60 5.11 -4.45 -6.26
C ARG A 60 5.45 -5.93 -6.20
N ASP A 61 4.76 -6.67 -5.35
CA ASP A 61 4.74 -8.13 -5.49
C ASP A 61 3.93 -8.40 -6.76
N GLU A 62 4.63 -8.81 -7.83
CA GLU A 62 3.97 -9.33 -9.01
C GLU A 62 3.05 -10.49 -8.58
N PRO A 63 1.89 -10.68 -9.22
CA PRO A 63 1.04 -11.82 -8.92
C PRO A 63 1.89 -13.10 -9.00
N PRO A 64 1.64 -14.11 -8.13
CA PRO A 64 2.45 -15.31 -8.10
C PRO A 64 2.56 -15.85 -9.53
N ILE A 65 3.79 -15.95 -10.03
CA ILE A 65 4.06 -16.58 -11.31
C ILE A 65 3.50 -18.00 -11.19
N MET A 66 2.33 -18.27 -11.76
CA MET A 66 1.90 -19.63 -12.02
C MET A 66 2.84 -20.16 -13.09
N ILE A 67 3.88 -20.84 -12.64
CA ILE A 67 4.72 -21.67 -13.48
C ILE A 67 3.82 -22.84 -13.91
N ILE A 68 3.34 -22.77 -15.16
CA ILE A 68 2.64 -23.84 -15.87
C ILE A 68 3.60 -24.97 -16.27
#